data_AF-A0A7C3LX16-F1
#
_entry.id   AF-A0A7C3LX16-F1
#
_cell.length_a   1.000
_cell.length_b   1.000
_cell.length_c   1.000
_cell.angle_alpha   90.00
_cell.angle_beta   90.00
_cell.angle_gamma   90.00
#
_symmetry.space_group_name_H-M   'P 1'
#
loop_
_entity.id
_entity.type
_entity.pdbx_description
1 polymer ?
#
loop_
_entity_poly.entity_id
_entity_poly.type
_entity_poly.pdbx_seq_one_letter_code
_entity_poly.pdbx_strand_id
1 'polypeptide(L)' 'MINPSPQMLHKQLTVVGSWVFGLWELKELVDFLVWHRLHPDTMVTHRFPLEQIAEAFRLFDQGKTGKVMIEWT' A
#
# COMPACT_ATOMS: atom_id res chain seq x y z
N MET A 1 -23.54 4.71 -5.90
CA MET A 1 -23.31 4.47 -7.34
C MET A 1 -22.67 5.72 -7.93
N ILE A 2 -21.72 5.58 -8.85
CA ILE A 2 -21.08 6.72 -9.54
C ILE A 2 -22.13 7.37 -10.47
N ASN A 3 -22.21 8.70 -10.48
CA ASN A 3 -23.04 9.52 -11.37
C ASN A 3 -22.13 10.33 -12.33
N PRO A 4 -21.84 9.81 -13.54
CA PRO A 4 -20.79 10.36 -14.40
C PRO A 4 -20.96 11.83 -14.81
N SER A 5 -22.19 12.32 -14.99
CA SER A 5 -22.45 13.67 -15.50
C SER A 5 -22.00 14.79 -14.52
N PRO A 6 -22.54 14.89 -13.29
CA PRO A 6 -22.11 15.91 -12.35
C PRO A 6 -20.74 15.62 -11.73
N GLN A 7 -20.32 14.35 -11.68
CA GLN A 7 -19.06 13.98 -11.02
C GLN A 7 -17.84 14.13 -11.94
N MET A 8 -17.99 13.93 -13.26
CA MET A 8 -16.87 13.87 -14.19
C MET A 8 -17.07 14.80 -15.39
N LEU A 9 -18.19 14.69 -16.12
CA LEU A 9 -18.38 15.38 -17.40
C LEU A 9 -18.45 16.90 -17.24
N HIS A 10 -19.28 17.42 -16.33
CA HIS A 10 -19.41 18.87 -16.12
C HIS A 10 -18.15 19.51 -15.54
N LYS A 11 -17.30 18.72 -14.90
CA LYS A 11 -16.03 19.15 -14.30
C LYS A 11 -14.82 18.88 -15.20
N GLN A 12 -15.04 18.22 -16.34
CA GLN A 12 -14.00 17.79 -17.28
C GLN A 12 -12.86 17.00 -16.58
N LEU A 13 -13.22 16.10 -15.66
CA LEU A 13 -12.23 15.32 -14.90
C LEU A 13 -11.82 14.03 -15.62
N THR A 14 -10.52 13.73 -15.59
CA THR A 14 -9.97 12.44 -16.02
C THR A 14 -9.94 11.46 -14.85
N VAL A 15 -10.43 10.24 -15.07
CA VAL A 15 -10.34 9.14 -14.09
C VAL A 15 -9.43 8.07 -14.65
N VAL A 16 -8.38 7.73 -13.90
CA VAL A 16 -7.43 6.69 -14.24
C VAL A 16 -7.56 5.57 -13.21
N GLY A 17 -7.89 4.37 -13.68
CA GLY A 17 -7.82 3.17 -12.83
C GLY A 17 -6.37 2.71 -12.72
N SER A 18 -5.95 2.31 -11.52
CA SER A 18 -4.65 1.69 -11.28
C SER A 18 -4.87 0.26 -10.83
N TRP A 19 -4.26 -0.69 -11.55
CA TRP A 19 -4.14 -2.08 -11.15
C TRP A 19 -2.74 -2.32 -10.57
N VAL A 20 -2.56 -3.41 -9.82
CA VAL A 20 -1.24 -3.77 -9.28
C VAL A 20 -0.18 -3.81 -10.39
N PHE A 21 1.04 -3.43 -10.04
CA PHE A 21 2.15 -3.30 -10.96
C PHE A 21 2.70 -4.66 -11.43
N GLY A 22 3.31 -4.66 -12.62
CA GLY A 22 4.01 -5.80 -13.22
C GLY A 22 5.48 -5.92 -12.77
N LEU A 23 6.15 -6.97 -13.24
CA LEU A 23 7.54 -7.25 -12.85
C LEU A 23 8.53 -6.16 -13.28
N TRP A 24 8.29 -5.50 -14.42
CA TRP A 24 9.17 -4.42 -14.88
C TRP A 24 9.03 -3.17 -14.01
N GLU A 25 7.81 -2.81 -13.60
CA GLU A 25 7.53 -1.68 -12.70
C GLU A 25 8.16 -1.89 -11.33
N LEU A 26 8.15 -3.15 -10.86
CA LEU A 26 8.83 -3.50 -9.61
C LEU A 26 10.33 -3.20 -9.68
N LYS A 27 10.97 -3.46 -10.82
CA LYS A 27 12.39 -3.13 -10.99
C LYS A 27 12.61 -1.62 -10.91
N GLU A 28 11.82 -0.84 -11.62
CA GLU A 28 11.91 0.62 -11.59
C GLU A 28 11.65 1.17 -10.18
N LEU A 29 10.69 0.60 -9.45
CA LEU A 29 10.43 0.94 -8.06
C LEU A 29 11.65 0.66 -7.17
N VAL A 30 12.29 -0.50 -7.31
CA VAL A 30 13.49 -0.83 -6.53
C VAL A 30 14.63 0.12 -6.85
N ASP A 31 14.87 0.42 -8.13
CA ASP A 31 15.90 1.37 -8.56
C ASP A 31 15.62 2.78 -7.98
N PHE A 32 14.35 3.21 -7.99
CA PHE A 32 13.91 4.47 -7.40
C PHE A 32 14.17 4.51 -5.89
N LEU A 33 13.82 3.45 -5.15
CA LEU A 33 14.03 3.38 -3.70
C LEU A 33 15.52 3.51 -3.35
N VAL A 34 16.38 2.79 -4.07
CA VAL A 34 17.84 2.83 -3.86
C VAL A 34 18.39 4.22 -4.18
N TRP A 35 18.04 4.78 -5.35
CA TRP A 35 18.52 6.09 -5.80
C TRP A 35 18.18 7.20 -4.80
N HIS A 36 16.96 7.17 -4.26
CA HIS A 36 16.47 8.16 -3.32
C HIS A 36 16.76 7.82 -1.85
N ARG A 37 17.47 6.72 -1.56
CA ARG A 37 17.75 6.22 -0.20
C ARG A 37 16.48 6.11 0.65
N LEU A 38 15.41 5.62 0.03
CA LEU A 38 14.13 5.40 0.69
C LEU A 38 14.11 4.00 1.31
N HIS A 39 13.69 3.94 2.55
CA HIS A 39 13.74 2.75 3.40
C HIS A 39 12.30 2.34 3.77
N PRO A 40 11.67 1.40 3.05
CA PRO A 40 10.26 1.05 3.26
C PRO A 40 9.93 0.51 4.66
N ASP A 41 10.93 -0.04 5.34
CA ASP A 41 10.86 -0.51 6.72
C ASP A 41 10.50 0.60 7.72
N THR A 42 10.77 1.86 7.39
CA THR A 42 10.38 3.03 8.19
C THR A 42 8.86 3.22 8.27
N MET A 43 8.09 2.67 7.32
CA MET A 43 6.63 2.70 7.34
C MET A 43 6.02 1.63 8.25
N VAL A 44 6.84 0.67 8.71
CA VAL A 44 6.40 -0.44 9.56
C VAL A 44 6.16 0.07 10.97
N THR A 45 4.88 0.08 11.35
CA THR A 45 4.43 0.53 12.67
C THR A 45 4.43 -0.57 13.71
N HIS A 46 4.22 -1.82 13.31
CA HIS A 46 4.14 -2.98 14.22
C HIS A 46 4.82 -4.18 13.59
N ARG A 47 5.51 -4.96 14.42
CA ARG A 47 6.21 -6.20 14.05
C ARG A 47 5.73 -7.31 14.96
N PHE A 48 5.36 -8.43 14.37
CA PHE A 48 4.88 -9.62 15.09
C PHE A 48 5.68 -10.85 14.65
N PRO A 49 5.99 -11.76 15.57
CA PRO A 49 6.49 -13.08 15.19
C PRO A 49 5.37 -13.90 14.54
N LEU A 50 5.72 -14.94 13.78
CA LEU A 50 4.77 -15.77 13.05
C LEU A 50 3.71 -16.43 13.96
N GLU A 51 4.08 -16.77 15.19
CA GLU A 51 3.19 -17.38 16.20
C GLU A 51 2.03 -16.45 16.60
N GLN A 52 2.20 -15.14 16.43
CA GLN A 52 1.20 -14.12 16.75
C GLN A 52 0.44 -13.61 15.53
N ILE A 53 0.46 -14.34 14.41
CA ILE A 53 -0.20 -13.92 13.16
C ILE A 53 -1.69 -13.57 13.34
N ALA A 54 -2.41 -14.31 14.18
CA ALA A 54 -3.83 -14.05 14.46
C ALA A 54 -4.04 -12.68 15.13
N GLU A 55 -3.15 -12.31 16.05
CA GLU A 55 -3.18 -11.00 16.70
C GLU A 55 -2.79 -9.88 15.73
N ALA A 56 -1.77 -10.10 14.91
CA ALA A 56 -1.34 -9.15 13.89
C ALA A 56 -2.49 -8.79 12.93
N PHE A 57 -3.25 -9.79 12.46
CA PHE A 57 -4.44 -9.56 11.62
C PHE A 57 -5.55 -8.81 12.36
N ARG A 58 -5.87 -9.21 13.59
CA ARG A 58 -6.89 -8.53 14.42
C ARG A 58 -6.53 -7.07 14.70
N LEU A 59 -5.24 -6.75 14.86
CA LEU A 59 -4.78 -5.39 15.03
C LEU A 59 -4.92 -4.59 13.72
N PHE A 60 -4.48 -5.15 12.59
CA PHE A 60 -4.53 -4.50 11.28
C PHE A 60 -5.97 -4.17 10.84
N ASP A 61 -6.91 -5.07 11.10
CA ASP A 61 -8.33 -4.93 10.74
C ASP A 61 -9.02 -3.72 11.42
N GLN A 62 -8.48 -3.22 12.54
CA GLN A 62 -9.03 -2.04 13.21
C GLN A 62 -8.84 -0.74 12.41
N GLY A 63 -8.01 -0.75 11.37
CA GLY A 63 -7.75 0.42 10.51
C GLY A 63 -7.02 1.58 11.19
N LYS A 64 -6.48 1.36 12.40
CA LYS A 64 -5.74 2.37 13.20
C LYS A 64 -4.22 2.22 13.11
N THR A 65 -3.74 1.27 12.31
CA THR A 65 -2.30 1.00 12.12
C THR A 65 -1.82 1.53 10.77
N GLY A 66 -0.50 1.73 10.65
CA GLY A 66 0.16 1.88 9.35
C GLY A 66 0.41 0.50 8.73
N LYS A 67 1.68 0.19 8.46
CA LYS A 67 2.09 -1.15 8.00
C LYS A 67 2.35 -2.08 9.19
N VAL A 68 1.81 -3.29 9.13
CA VAL A 68 2.11 -4.41 10.05
C VAL A 68 2.98 -5.42 9.31
N MET A 69 4.06 -5.86 9.94
CA MET A 69 5.03 -6.80 9.39
C MET A 69 5.04 -8.09 10.22
N ILE A 70 5.10 -9.23 9.54
CA ILE A 70 5.37 -10.53 10.17
C ILE A 70 6.83 -10.86 9.95
N GLU A 71 7.54 -11.15 11.04
CA GLU A 71 8.95 -11.50 11.01
C GLU A 71 9.11 -12.99 11.32
N TRP A 72 9.95 -13.65 10.51
CA TRP A 72 10.35 -15.03 10.72
C TRP A 72 11.76 -15.00 11.32
N THR A 73 11.83 -14.96 12.64
CA THR A 73 13.09 -14.99 13.42
C THR A 73 12.94 -15.89 14.60
#